data_AF-A0A2E1Q4G0-F1
#
_entry.id   AF-A0A2E1Q4G0-F1
#
_cell.length_a   1.000
_cell.length_b   1.000
_cell.length_c   1.000
_cell.angle_alpha   90.00
_cell.angle_beta   90.00
_cell.angle_gamma   90.00
#
_symmetry.space_group_name_H-M   'P 1'
#
loop_
_entity.id
_entity.type
_entity.pdbx_description
1 polymer ?
#
loop_
_entity_poly.entity_id
_entity_poly.type
_entity_poly.pdbx_seq_one_letter_code
_entity_poly.pdbx_strand_id
1 'polypeptide(L)'
;MSLLTTAEFEKALKTLGEALDFANQVQSDECKFKIARDACIQRFEYCIELSWKTSMKLLGSQTKFAKPAIREMARSDLIESAEIWLDFIEVRDNSSHSYDEDVAKKVFFQIQKFRGEANHLLDRLKSLS
;
A
#
# COMPACT_ATOMS: atom_id res chain seq x y z
N MET A 1 22.04 2.51 2.45
CA MET A 1 20.97 2.62 1.43
C MET A 1 20.47 1.21 1.18
N SER A 2 19.26 0.85 1.62
CA SER A 2 18.69 -0.42 1.16
C SER A 2 18.49 -0.34 -0.35
N LEU A 3 18.76 -1.43 -1.04
CA LEU A 3 18.46 -1.54 -2.46
C LEU A 3 16.94 -1.70 -2.56
N LEU A 4 16.22 -0.62 -2.85
CA LEU A 4 14.80 -0.70 -3.23
C LEU A 4 14.63 -1.75 -4.33
N THR A 5 13.97 -2.87 -4.03
CA THR A 5 13.77 -3.98 -4.97
C THR A 5 12.33 -4.46 -4.97
N THR A 6 11.94 -5.13 -6.04
CA THR A 6 10.65 -5.84 -6.13
C THR A 6 10.50 -6.87 -5.00
N ALA A 7 11.60 -7.48 -4.53
CA ALA A 7 11.58 -8.41 -3.39
C ALA A 7 11.22 -7.74 -2.05
N GLU A 8 11.68 -6.51 -1.81
CA GLU A 8 11.28 -5.75 -0.60
C GLU A 8 9.79 -5.39 -0.65
N PHE A 9 9.29 -4.98 -1.82
CA PHE A 9 7.87 -4.69 -2.00
C PHE A 9 6.99 -5.95 -1.88
N GLU A 10 7.42 -7.07 -2.46
CA GLU A 10 6.74 -8.36 -2.30
C GLU A 10 6.65 -8.80 -0.84
N LYS A 11 7.78 -8.71 -0.10
CA LYS A 11 7.80 -9.05 1.32
C LYS A 11 6.83 -8.17 2.12
N ALA A 12 6.80 -6.87 1.83
CA ALA A 12 5.87 -5.92 2.44
C ALA A 12 4.40 -6.30 2.18
N LEU A 13 4.04 -6.63 0.94
CA LEU A 13 2.69 -7.06 0.58
C LEU A 13 2.30 -8.38 1.23
N LYS A 14 3.23 -9.33 1.33
CA LYS A 14 3.00 -10.59 2.04
C LYS A 14 2.61 -10.32 3.50
N THR A 15 3.39 -9.49 4.20
CA THR A 15 3.11 -9.15 5.60
C THR A 15 1.82 -8.34 5.79
N LEU A 16 1.41 -7.54 4.79
CA LEU A 16 0.10 -6.89 4.77
C LEU A 16 -1.02 -7.92 4.65
N GLY A 17 -0.87 -8.91 3.77
CA GLY A 17 -1.79 -10.03 3.65
C GLY A 17 -1.97 -10.79 4.96
N GLU A 18 -0.87 -11.16 5.62
CA GLU A 18 -0.89 -11.84 6.92
C GLU A 18 -1.64 -11.04 8.00
N ALA A 19 -1.45 -9.72 8.04
CA ALA A 19 -2.15 -8.86 8.99
C ALA A 19 -3.65 -8.75 8.71
N LEU A 20 -4.06 -8.66 7.43
CA LEU A 20 -5.46 -8.66 7.03
C LEU A 20 -6.14 -9.98 7.39
N ASP A 21 -5.46 -11.09 7.12
CA ASP A 21 -5.97 -12.43 7.43
C ASP A 21 -6.14 -12.61 8.94
N PHE A 22 -5.17 -12.13 9.74
CA PHE A 22 -5.30 -12.10 11.20
C PHE A 22 -6.44 -11.21 11.68
N ALA A 23 -6.60 -10.00 11.12
CA ALA A 23 -7.69 -9.09 11.46
C ALA A 23 -9.07 -9.73 11.23
N ASN A 24 -9.23 -10.46 10.12
CA ASN A 24 -10.46 -11.20 9.83
C ASN A 24 -10.71 -12.33 10.85
N GLN A 25 -9.67 -13.03 11.30
CA GLN A 25 -9.79 -14.11 12.29
C GLN A 25 -10.22 -13.60 13.67
N VAL A 26 -9.79 -12.41 14.06
CA VAL A 26 -10.05 -11.85 15.40
C VAL A 26 -11.18 -10.84 15.43
N GLN A 27 -11.95 -10.68 14.35
CA GLN A 27 -12.97 -9.64 14.20
C GLN A 27 -14.05 -9.65 15.30
N SER A 28 -14.31 -10.80 15.93
CA SER A 28 -15.28 -10.92 17.03
C SER A 28 -14.74 -10.44 18.39
N ASP A 29 -13.44 -10.21 18.52
CA ASP A 29 -12.77 -9.72 19.73
C ASP A 29 -12.33 -8.29 19.49
N GLU A 30 -13.07 -7.31 20.03
CA GLU A 30 -12.88 -5.89 19.76
C GLU A 30 -11.44 -5.41 20.04
N CYS A 31 -10.85 -5.87 21.14
CA CYS A 31 -9.50 -5.49 21.54
C CYS A 31 -8.46 -6.03 20.54
N LYS A 32 -8.54 -7.32 20.19
CA LYS A 32 -7.64 -7.92 19.21
C LYS A 32 -7.84 -7.35 17.82
N PHE A 33 -9.08 -7.09 17.42
CA PHE A 33 -9.39 -6.51 16.13
C PHE A 33 -8.82 -5.11 15.98
N LYS A 34 -8.90 -4.28 17.01
CA LYS A 34 -8.28 -2.95 17.02
C LYS A 34 -6.76 -3.02 16.80
N ILE A 35 -6.08 -3.88 17.55
CA ILE A 35 -4.62 -4.10 17.41
C ILE A 35 -4.27 -4.63 16.01
N ALA A 36 -5.04 -5.58 15.50
CA ALA A 36 -4.84 -6.14 14.16
C ALA A 36 -5.06 -5.08 13.06
N ARG A 37 -6.03 -4.19 13.24
CA ARG A 37 -6.29 -3.08 12.33
C ARG A 37 -5.14 -2.07 12.31
N ASP A 38 -4.61 -1.68 13.48
CA ASP A 38 -3.45 -0.80 13.57
C ASP A 38 -2.24 -1.43 12.87
N ALA A 39 -2.05 -2.74 13.07
CA ALA A 39 -1.06 -3.53 12.35
C ALA A 39 -1.28 -3.52 10.83
N CYS A 40 -2.51 -3.51 10.33
CA CYS A 40 -2.79 -3.38 8.89
C CYS A 40 -2.45 -1.98 8.38
N ILE A 41 -2.83 -0.93 9.12
CA ILE A 41 -2.60 0.48 8.74
C ILE A 41 -1.11 0.75 8.59
N GLN A 42 -0.30 0.35 9.58
CA GLN A 42 1.15 0.53 9.51
C GLN A 42 1.77 -0.16 8.28
N ARG A 43 1.23 -1.32 7.90
CA ARG A 43 1.73 -2.10 6.76
C ARG A 43 1.30 -1.51 5.43
N PHE A 44 0.07 -1.00 5.37
CA PHE A 44 -0.40 -0.23 4.23
C PHE A 44 0.50 0.99 3.95
N GLU A 45 0.87 1.74 4.99
CA GLU A 45 1.73 2.93 4.85
C GLU A 45 3.06 2.63 4.16
N TYR A 46 3.79 1.61 4.66
CA TYR A 46 5.06 1.26 4.02
C TYR A 46 4.88 0.56 2.67
N CYS A 47 3.75 -0.13 2.42
CA CYS A 47 3.47 -0.74 1.12
C CYS A 47 3.27 0.34 0.05
N ILE A 48 2.53 1.40 0.37
CA ILE A 48 2.40 2.58 -0.49
C ILE A 48 3.77 3.19 -0.76
N GLU A 49 4.59 3.36 0.27
CA GLU A 49 5.90 3.97 0.11
C GLU A 49 6.84 3.15 -0.78
N LEU A 50 6.84 1.83 -0.60
CA LEU A 50 7.64 0.92 -1.40
C LEU A 50 7.12 0.80 -2.84
N SER A 51 5.81 0.86 -3.07
CA SER A 51 5.24 0.68 -4.40
C SER A 51 5.70 1.77 -5.37
N TRP A 52 5.56 3.05 -4.99
CA TRP A 52 5.91 4.16 -5.88
C TRP A 52 7.42 4.31 -6.00
N LYS A 53 8.19 4.11 -4.91
CA LYS A 53 9.67 4.18 -4.96
C LYS A 53 10.28 3.08 -5.81
N THR A 54 9.78 1.85 -5.70
CA THR A 54 10.24 0.73 -6.52
C THR A 54 9.93 0.97 -7.99
N SER A 55 8.72 1.49 -8.27
CA SER A 55 8.32 1.87 -9.63
C SER A 55 9.24 2.94 -10.22
N MET A 56 9.49 4.03 -9.50
CA MET A 56 10.36 5.11 -9.99
C MET A 56 11.79 4.62 -10.25
N LYS A 57 12.32 3.74 -9.39
CA LYS A 57 13.63 3.14 -9.58
C LYS A 57 13.69 2.31 -10.86
N LEU A 58 12.69 1.47 -11.12
CA LEU A 58 12.65 0.62 -12.32
C LEU A 58 12.43 1.42 -13.60
N LEU A 59 11.66 2.51 -13.56
CA LEU A 59 11.51 3.44 -14.68
C LEU A 59 12.75 4.31 -14.93
N GLY A 60 13.75 4.30 -14.05
CA GLY A 60 14.89 5.22 -14.11
C GLY A 60 14.50 6.69 -13.84
N SER A 61 13.34 6.91 -13.23
CA SER A 61 12.78 8.23 -12.99
C SER A 61 13.46 8.95 -11.82
N GLN A 62 13.53 10.28 -11.93
CA GLN A 62 14.03 11.16 -10.87
C GLN A 62 12.90 11.75 -10.01
N THR A 63 11.65 11.33 -10.23
CA THR A 63 10.49 11.79 -9.45
C THR A 63 10.63 11.41 -7.97
N LYS A 64 10.54 12.43 -7.09
CA LYS A 64 10.79 12.28 -5.63
C LYS A 64 9.55 12.34 -4.76
N PHE A 65 8.37 12.51 -5.34
CA PHE A 65 7.12 12.72 -4.63
C PHE A 65 6.06 11.71 -5.09
N ALA A 66 5.27 11.21 -4.14
CA ALA A 66 4.31 10.13 -4.38
C ALA A 66 3.24 10.49 -5.43
N LYS A 67 2.52 11.62 -5.28
CA LYS A 67 1.44 12.00 -6.23
C LYS A 67 1.95 12.14 -7.68
N PRO A 68 3.09 12.83 -7.95
CA PRO A 68 3.71 12.79 -9.28
C PRO A 68 4.13 11.40 -9.74
N ALA A 69 4.69 10.57 -8.86
CA ALA A 69 5.10 9.20 -9.18
C ALA A 69 3.92 8.32 -9.60
N ILE A 70 2.78 8.42 -8.91
CA ILE A 70 1.54 7.71 -9.30
C ILE A 70 1.10 8.08 -10.72
N ARG A 71 1.12 9.38 -11.07
CA ARG A 71 0.77 9.82 -12.43
C ARG A 71 1.75 9.32 -13.48
N GLU A 72 3.00 9.10 -13.11
CA GLU A 72 4.02 8.54 -13.99
C GLU A 72 3.84 7.03 -14.15
N MET A 73 3.57 6.30 -13.06
CA MET A 73 3.20 4.88 -13.09
C MET A 73 2.04 4.60 -14.05
N ALA A 74 0.99 5.43 -14.02
CA ALA A 74 -0.14 5.29 -14.94
C ALA A 74 0.24 5.58 -16.40
N ARG A 75 1.07 6.60 -16.66
CA ARG A 75 1.57 6.92 -18.02
C ARG A 75 2.51 5.85 -18.60
N SER A 76 3.08 5.02 -17.73
CA SER A 76 3.96 3.91 -18.10
C SER A 76 3.26 2.54 -18.05
N ASP A 77 1.92 2.51 -17.97
CA ASP A 77 1.12 1.27 -17.92
C ASP A 77 1.55 0.30 -16.81
N LEU A 78 2.01 0.85 -15.68
CA LEU A 78 2.30 0.08 -14.46
C LEU A 78 1.04 -0.13 -13.61
N ILE A 79 0.10 0.81 -13.68
CA ILE A 79 -1.19 0.81 -12.99
C ILE A 79 -2.28 1.24 -13.97
N GLU A 80 -3.49 0.72 -13.80
CA GLU A 80 -4.61 1.01 -14.70
C GLU A 80 -5.26 2.38 -14.42
N SER A 81 -5.37 2.75 -13.14
CA SER A 81 -6.04 3.99 -12.72
C SER A 81 -5.18 4.81 -11.76
N ALA A 82 -4.73 5.98 -12.24
CA ALA A 82 -4.07 6.95 -11.36
C ALA A 82 -5.00 7.48 -10.26
N GLU A 83 -6.30 7.58 -10.53
CA GLU A 83 -7.30 8.13 -9.60
C GLU A 83 -7.39 7.28 -8.33
N ILE A 84 -7.57 5.96 -8.49
CA ILE A 84 -7.64 5.01 -7.38
C ILE A 84 -6.36 5.06 -6.53
N TRP A 85 -5.20 5.14 -7.19
CA TRP A 85 -3.92 5.21 -6.48
C TRP A 85 -3.70 6.55 -5.77
N LEU A 86 -4.19 7.66 -6.34
CA LEU A 86 -4.16 8.96 -5.66
C LEU A 86 -5.07 8.95 -4.43
N ASP A 87 -6.22 8.30 -4.48
CA ASP A 87 -7.08 8.09 -3.30
C ASP A 87 -6.33 7.31 -2.21
N PHE A 88 -5.58 6.27 -2.55
CA PHE A 88 -4.76 5.56 -1.56
C PHE A 88 -3.68 6.45 -0.94
N ILE A 89 -3.07 7.36 -1.71
CA ILE A 89 -2.14 8.35 -1.16
C ILE A 89 -2.86 9.24 -0.14
N GLU A 90 -4.08 9.67 -0.41
CA GLU A 90 -4.85 10.52 0.49
C GLU A 90 -5.30 9.77 1.76
N VAL A 91 -5.68 8.51 1.62
CA VAL A 91 -5.94 7.62 2.76
C VAL A 91 -4.69 7.47 3.63
N ARG A 92 -3.51 7.33 3.02
CA ARG A 92 -2.20 7.24 3.70
C ARG A 92 -1.75 8.57 4.30
N ASP A 93 -2.14 9.71 3.72
CA ASP A 93 -1.88 11.03 4.30
C ASP A 93 -2.69 11.20 5.60
N ASN A 94 -3.90 10.65 5.66
CA ASN A 94 -4.81 10.76 6.81
C ASN A 94 -4.67 9.64 7.85
N SER A 95 -3.86 8.59 7.60
CA SER A 95 -3.73 7.44 8.51
C SER A 95 -3.12 7.79 9.85
N SER A 96 -2.37 8.89 9.95
CA SER A 96 -1.86 9.43 11.23
C SER A 96 -2.96 9.77 12.24
N HIS A 97 -4.20 9.95 11.77
CA HIS A 97 -5.37 10.18 12.61
C HIS A 97 -6.10 8.90 13.01
N SER A 98 -5.54 7.71 12.78
CA SER A 98 -6.18 6.42 13.10
C SER A 98 -6.29 6.11 14.60
N TYR A 99 -5.84 7.01 15.48
CA TYR A 99 -6.24 6.95 16.89
C TYR A 99 -7.75 7.17 17.06
N ASP A 100 -8.39 7.85 16.10
CA ASP A 100 -9.85 7.91 15.96
C ASP A 100 -10.38 6.62 15.31
N GLU A 101 -11.35 6.00 15.98
CA GLU A 101 -11.90 4.71 15.61
C GLU A 101 -12.59 4.72 14.24
N ASP A 102 -13.28 5.81 13.89
CA ASP A 102 -13.99 5.94 12.62
C ASP A 102 -13.02 6.20 11.48
N VAL A 103 -11.96 6.96 11.72
CA VAL A 103 -10.85 7.10 10.77
C VAL A 103 -10.19 5.73 10.52
N ALA A 104 -9.86 4.99 11.58
CA ALA A 104 -9.21 3.70 11.45
C ALA A 104 -10.06 2.67 10.66
N LYS A 105 -11.38 2.64 10.89
CA LYS A 105 -12.32 1.81 10.11
C LYS A 105 -12.32 2.18 8.63
N LYS A 106 -12.37 3.49 8.31
CA LYS A 106 -12.34 3.98 6.93
C LYS A 106 -11.04 3.62 6.22
N VAL A 107 -9.90 3.83 6.88
CA VAL A 107 -8.59 3.44 6.34
C VAL A 107 -8.56 1.93 6.09
N PHE A 108 -8.93 1.12 7.08
CA PHE A 108 -8.92 -0.35 6.95
C PHE A 108 -9.75 -0.88 5.78
N PHE A 109 -10.92 -0.28 5.52
CA PHE A 109 -11.74 -0.63 4.36
C PHE A 109 -11.00 -0.39 3.03
N GLN A 110 -10.24 0.69 2.93
CA GLN A 110 -9.47 1.03 1.72
C GLN A 110 -8.25 0.12 1.53
N ILE A 111 -7.65 -0.38 2.62
CA ILE A 111 -6.52 -1.31 2.57
C ILE A 111 -6.87 -2.59 1.79
N GLN A 112 -8.11 -3.08 1.92
CA GLN A 112 -8.54 -4.29 1.20
C GLN A 112 -8.53 -4.08 -0.32
N LYS A 113 -8.98 -2.92 -0.79
CA LYS A 113 -8.93 -2.54 -2.21
C LYS A 113 -7.50 -2.34 -2.68
N PHE A 114 -6.70 -1.62 -1.87
CA PHE A 114 -5.28 -1.42 -2.16
C PHE A 114 -4.51 -2.73 -2.34
N ARG A 115 -4.78 -3.76 -1.53
CA ARG A 115 -4.11 -5.07 -1.66
C ARG A 115 -4.24 -5.65 -3.07
N GLY A 116 -5.41 -5.53 -3.70
CA GLY A 116 -5.63 -6.01 -5.07
C GLY A 116 -4.76 -5.27 -6.08
N GLU A 117 -4.89 -3.93 -6.10
CA GLU A 117 -4.13 -3.03 -6.97
C GLU A 117 -2.61 -3.21 -6.81
N ALA A 118 -2.15 -3.36 -5.57
CA ALA A 118 -0.74 -3.49 -5.27
C ALA A 118 -0.15 -4.84 -5.72
N ASN A 119 -0.94 -5.93 -5.69
CA ASN A 119 -0.53 -7.21 -6.27
C ASN A 119 -0.41 -7.12 -7.79
N HIS A 120 -1.38 -6.50 -8.47
CA HIS A 120 -1.30 -6.27 -9.92
C HIS A 120 -0.06 -5.45 -10.31
N LEU A 121 0.24 -4.39 -9.55
CA LEU A 121 1.47 -3.63 -9.73
C LEU A 121 2.70 -4.51 -9.53
N LEU A 122 2.76 -5.32 -8.47
CA LEU A 122 3.91 -6.19 -8.21
C LEU A 122 4.17 -7.15 -9.38
N ASP A 123 3.13 -7.79 -9.90
CA ASP A 123 3.22 -8.69 -11.05
C ASP A 123 3.76 -7.95 -12.28
N ARG A 124 3.27 -6.73 -12.51
CA ARG A 124 3.74 -5.88 -13.60
C ARG A 124 5.22 -5.51 -13.44
N LEU A 125 5.65 -5.10 -12.25
CA LEU A 125 7.05 -4.76 -11.98
C LEU A 125 7.99 -5.97 -12.15
N LYS A 126 7.56 -7.16 -11.74
CA LYS A 126 8.33 -8.41 -11.95
C LYS A 126 8.45 -8.80 -13.42
N SER A 127 7.47 -8.43 -14.25
CA SER A 127 7.55 -8.68 -15.71
C SER A 127 8.56 -7.77 -16.43
N LEU A 128 9.01 -6.70 -15.78
CA LEU A 128 9.98 -5.73 -16.32
C LEU A 128 11.43 -6.01 -15.87
N SER A 129 11.62 -6.88 -14.89
CA SER A 129 12.92 -7.19 -14.28
C SER A 129 13.62 -8.40 -14.88
#